data_AF-A0A564TG94-F1
#
_entry.id   AF-A0A564TG94-F1
#
_cell.length_a   1.000
_cell.length_b   1.000
_cell.length_c   1.000
_cell.angle_alpha   90.00
_cell.angle_beta   90.00
_cell.angle_gamma   90.00
#
_symmetry.space_group_name_H-M   'P 1'
#
loop_
_entity.id
_entity.type
_entity.pdbx_description
1 polymer ?
#
loop_
_entity_poly.entity_id
_entity_poly.type
_entity_poly.pdbx_seq_one_letter_code
_entity_poly.pdbx_strand_id
1 'polypeptide(L)'
;MKEMGLNREIILIHETWCADNIWGEFATGLRQMEYTVHTPSFRYHDLPYQDCLTKVGTVTLQDYRDDLVALIESLNQPPLILGHSLGCLVA
;
A
#
# COMPACT_ATOMS: atom_id res chain seq x y z
N MET A 1 -7.89 27.02 8.70
CA MET A 1 -6.93 26.35 7.80
C MET A 1 -5.98 25.55 8.68
N LYS A 2 -5.94 24.22 8.53
CA LYS A 2 -4.88 23.41 9.15
C LYS A 2 -3.56 23.89 8.53
N GLU A 3 -2.53 24.19 9.33
CA GLU A 3 -1.19 24.41 8.79
C GLU A 3 -0.84 23.22 7.90
N MET A 4 -0.58 23.48 6.61
CA MET A 4 -0.02 22.49 5.70
C MET A 4 1.47 22.34 6.04
N GLY A 5 1.76 21.62 7.12
CA GLY A 5 3.08 21.05 7.31
C GLY A 5 3.44 20.17 6.10
N LEU A 6 4.73 19.91 5.88
CA LEU A 6 5.13 18.97 4.84
C LEU A 6 4.43 17.63 5.07
N ASN A 7 3.68 17.17 4.07
CA ASN A 7 3.08 15.85 4.07
C ASN A 7 4.19 14.79 4.07
N ARG A 8 4.18 13.92 5.09
CA ARG A 8 5.19 12.88 5.27
C ARG A 8 4.66 11.46 5.05
N GLU A 9 3.37 11.31 4.77
CA GLU A 9 2.75 10.00 4.59
C GLU A 9 3.00 9.50 3.16
N ILE A 10 3.57 8.31 3.02
CA ILE A 10 3.76 7.63 1.73
C ILE A 10 3.12 6.24 1.81
N ILE A 11 2.31 5.87 0.82
CA ILE A 11 1.82 4.49 0.65
C ILE A 11 2.46 3.90 -0.61
N LEU A 12 3.11 2.75 -0.46
CA LEU A 12 3.70 1.98 -1.56
C LEU A 12 2.86 0.73 -1.83
N ILE A 13 2.25 0.65 -3.01
CA ILE A 13 1.31 -0.41 -3.40
C ILE A 13 1.98 -1.35 -4.40
N HIS A 14 2.17 -2.60 -3.99
CA HIS A 14 2.93 -3.62 -4.72
C HIS A 14 2.15 -4.25 -5.90
N GLU A 15 2.81 -5.10 -6.70
CA GLU A 15 2.15 -5.90 -7.76
C GLU A 15 1.50 -7.21 -7.28
N THR A 16 0.75 -7.88 -8.15
CA THR A 16 -0.13 -9.03 -7.87
C THR A 16 0.48 -10.24 -7.13
N TRP A 17 1.80 -10.44 -7.11
CA TRP A 17 2.40 -11.63 -6.49
C TRP A 17 3.46 -11.28 -5.44
N CYS A 18 3.25 -10.13 -4.80
CA CYS A 18 4.10 -9.61 -3.74
C CYS A 18 3.29 -9.34 -2.47
N ALA A 19 3.98 -8.95 -1.41
CA ALA A 19 3.39 -8.50 -0.15
C ALA A 19 4.11 -7.22 0.33
N ASP A 20 3.77 -6.75 1.52
CA ASP A 20 4.33 -5.58 2.20
C ASP A 20 5.86 -5.46 2.15
N ASN A 21 6.58 -6.57 2.27
CA ASN A 21 8.02 -6.62 2.41
C ASN A 21 8.81 -6.42 1.10
N ILE A 22 8.16 -6.40 -0.07
CA ILE A 22 8.85 -6.39 -1.37
C ILE A 22 9.69 -5.12 -1.61
N TRP A 23 9.33 -4.01 -0.96
CA TRP A 23 9.96 -2.70 -1.19
C TRP A 23 11.36 -2.56 -0.58
N GLY A 24 11.76 -3.44 0.35
CA GLY A 24 13.12 -3.54 0.88
C GLY A 24 13.84 -2.20 1.12
N GLU A 25 14.96 -2.01 0.42
CA GLU A 25 15.82 -0.82 0.54
C GLU A 25 15.15 0.48 0.08
N PHE A 26 14.20 0.42 -0.85
CA PHE A 26 13.47 1.59 -1.32
C PHE A 26 12.62 2.21 -0.20
N ALA A 27 11.85 1.38 0.50
CA ALA A 27 11.10 1.82 1.68
C ALA A 27 12.03 2.29 2.80
N THR A 28 13.20 1.65 2.95
CA THR A 28 14.21 2.03 3.95
C THR A 28 14.78 3.43 3.69
N GLY A 29 15.14 3.73 2.44
CA GLY A 29 15.65 5.05 2.05
C GLY A 29 14.63 6.16 2.28
N LEU A 30 13.35 5.93 1.97
CA LEU A 30 12.28 6.89 2.24
C LEU A 30 12.11 7.16 3.74
N ARG A 31 12.16 6.11 4.59
CA ARG A 31 12.11 6.27 6.05
C ARG A 31 13.30 7.06 6.59
N GLN A 32 14.49 6.88 6.02
CA GLN A 32 15.69 7.67 6.37
C GLN A 32 15.56 9.16 6.01
N MET A 33 14.70 9.50 5.04
CA MET A 33 14.35 10.88 4.69
C MET A 33 13.19 11.45 5.56
N GLU A 34 12.87 10.78 6.67
CA GLU A 34 11.83 11.17 7.64
C GLU A 34 10.40 11.11 7.08
N TYR A 35 10.15 10.25 6.09
CA TYR A 35 8.79 9.91 5.68
C TYR A 35 8.23 8.76 6.54
N THR A 36 6.93 8.83 6.83
CA THR A 36 6.15 7.69 7.33
C THR A 36 5.73 6.86 6.13
N VAL A 37 6.32 5.67 6.00
CA VAL A 37 6.10 4.80 4.82
C VAL A 37 5.27 3.58 5.19
N HIS A 38 4.09 3.49 4.59
CA HIS A 38 3.17 2.36 4.64
C HIS A 38 3.36 1.48 3.42
N THR A 39 3.39 0.18 3.63
CA THR A 39 3.55 -0.83 2.58
C THR A 39 2.46 -1.88 2.77
N PRO A 40 1.17 -1.57 2.55
CA PRO A 40 0.10 -2.54 2.78
C PRO A 40 0.22 -3.72 1.80
N SER A 41 -0.10 -4.91 2.28
CA SER A 41 -0.37 -6.05 1.39
C SER A 41 -1.77 -5.92 0.82
N PHE A 42 -1.93 -6.17 -0.48
CA PHE A 42 -3.26 -6.42 -1.03
C PHE A 42 -3.93 -7.59 -0.31
N ARG A 43 -5.25 -7.56 -0.20
CA ARG A 43 -6.05 -8.59 0.48
C ARG A 43 -5.57 -10.00 0.10
N TYR A 44 -5.25 -10.80 1.10
CA TYR A 44 -4.76 -12.19 1.01
C TYR A 44 -3.34 -12.39 0.46
N HIS A 45 -2.63 -11.36 0.02
CA HIS A 45 -1.31 -11.52 -0.58
C HIS A 45 -0.20 -11.78 0.44
N ASP A 46 -0.46 -11.48 1.71
CA ASP A 46 0.40 -11.79 2.87
C ASP A 46 0.24 -13.24 3.38
N LEU A 47 -0.73 -13.98 2.85
CA LEU A 47 -0.93 -15.39 3.19
C LEU A 47 0.12 -16.30 2.53
N PRO A 48 0.32 -17.53 3.05
CA PRO A 48 1.07 -18.55 2.34
C PRO A 48 0.56 -18.73 0.91
N TYR A 49 1.48 -18.96 -0.04
CA TYR A 49 1.19 -18.93 -1.48
C TYR A 49 -0.05 -19.75 -1.88
N GLN A 50 -0.22 -20.95 -1.31
CA GLN A 50 -1.35 -21.82 -1.65
C GLN A 50 -2.71 -21.25 -1.21
N ASP A 51 -2.74 -20.56 -0.06
CA ASP A 51 -3.95 -19.91 0.44
C ASP A 51 -4.25 -18.63 -0.36
N CYS A 52 -3.21 -17.84 -0.66
CA CYS A 52 -3.30 -16.68 -1.54
C CYS A 52 -3.89 -17.06 -2.91
N LEU A 53 -3.29 -18.06 -3.57
CA LEU A 53 -3.73 -18.55 -4.88
C LEU A 53 -5.22 -18.93 -4.90
N THR A 54 -5.69 -19.58 -3.83
CA THR A 54 -7.09 -20.02 -3.74
C THR A 54 -8.05 -18.87 -3.49
N LYS A 55 -7.64 -17.86 -2.70
CA LYS A 55 -8.53 -16.77 -2.25
C LYS A 55 -8.52 -15.56 -3.17
N VAL A 56 -7.39 -15.25 -3.82
CA VAL A 56 -7.27 -14.04 -4.65
C VAL A 56 -8.24 -14.04 -5.84
N GLY A 57 -8.63 -15.22 -6.33
CA GLY A 57 -9.61 -15.37 -7.41
C GLY A 57 -11.02 -14.89 -7.07
N THR A 58 -11.32 -14.64 -5.79
CA THR A 58 -12.61 -14.10 -5.33
C THR A 58 -12.56 -12.59 -5.03
N VAL A 59 -11.41 -11.93 -5.26
CA VAL A 59 -11.19 -10.53 -4.90
C VAL A 59 -11.35 -9.63 -6.13
N THR A 60 -12.05 -8.51 -5.96
CA THR A 60 -12.26 -7.51 -7.00
C THR A 60 -11.29 -6.33 -6.88
N LEU A 61 -11.19 -5.49 -7.90
CA LEU A 61 -10.42 -4.23 -7.79
C LEU A 61 -11.03 -3.28 -6.74
N GLN A 62 -12.35 -3.31 -6.58
CA GLN A 62 -13.06 -2.52 -5.58
C GLN A 62 -12.68 -2.94 -4.16
N ASP A 63 -12.50 -4.24 -3.93
CA ASP A 63 -12.02 -4.74 -2.64
C ASP A 63 -10.64 -4.18 -2.28
N TYR A 64 -9.69 -4.18 -3.23
CA TYR A 64 -8.37 -3.59 -3.01
C TYR A 64 -8.45 -2.08 -2.76
N ARG A 65 -9.28 -1.37 -3.54
CA ARG A 65 -9.52 0.07 -3.34
C ARG A 65 -10.07 0.34 -1.94
N ASP A 66 -11.06 -0.42 -1.50
CA ASP A 66 -11.75 -0.17 -0.22
C ASP A 66 -10.81 -0.39 0.97
N ASP A 67 -9.94 -1.40 0.89
CA ASP A 67 -8.89 -1.64 1.90
C ASP A 67 -7.89 -0.47 1.95
N LEU A 68 -7.50 0.07 0.79
CA LEU A 68 -6.59 1.23 0.71
C LEU A 68 -7.26 2.53 1.16
N VAL A 69 -8.53 2.76 0.82
CA VAL A 69 -9.30 3.92 1.29
C VAL A 69 -9.40 3.90 2.81
N ALA A 70 -9.72 2.75 3.40
CA ALA A 70 -9.77 2.60 4.86
C ALA A 70 -8.42 2.95 5.52
N LEU A 71 -7.30 2.51 4.91
CA LEU A 71 -5.97 2.92 5.37
C LEU A 71 -5.77 4.43 5.26
N ILE A 72 -6.05 5.03 4.09
CA ILE A 72 -5.88 6.48 3.84
C ILE A 72 -6.70 7.32 4.82
N GLU A 73 -7.96 6.94 5.06
CA GLU A 73 -8.86 7.65 5.98
C GLU A 73 -8.41 7.55 7.45
N SER A 74 -7.60 6.55 7.80
CA SER A 74 -7.01 6.44 9.14
C SER A 74 -5.82 7.38 9.37
N LEU A 75 -5.24 7.96 8.32
CA LEU A 75 -4.05 8.80 8.40
C LEU A 75 -4.41 10.25 8.78
N ASN A 76 -3.49 10.91 9.49
CA ASN A 76 -3.68 12.30 9.91
C ASN A 76 -3.57 13.31 8.76
N GLN A 77 -2.94 12.90 7.66
CA GLN A 77 -2.65 13.69 6.46
C GLN A 77 -2.86 12.80 5.22
N PRO A 78 -3.33 13.35 4.09
CA PRO A 78 -3.48 12.57 2.86
C PRO A 78 -2.10 12.11 2.38
N PRO A 79 -1.89 10.85 1.98
CA PRO A 79 -0.55 10.36 1.60
C PRO A 79 -0.17 10.67 0.15
N LEU A 80 1.13 10.66 -0.14
CA LEU A 80 1.64 10.41 -1.49
C LEU A 80 1.51 8.91 -1.78
N ILE A 81 0.91 8.55 -2.92
CA ILE A 81 0.71 7.16 -3.31
C ILE A 81 1.65 6.81 -4.46
N LEU A 82 2.34 5.68 -4.35
CA LEU A 82 3.11 5.07 -5.43
C LEU A 82 2.61 3.65 -5.64
N GLY A 83 2.17 3.34 -6.86
CA GLY A 83 1.75 2.00 -7.24
C GLY A 83 2.62 1.42 -8.36
N HIS A 84 2.90 0.12 -8.30
CA HIS A 84 3.59 -0.60 -9.37
C HIS A 84 2.69 -1.68 -10.00
N SER A 85 2.62 -1.74 -11.33
CA SER A 85 1.79 -2.70 -12.09
C SER A 85 0.32 -2.69 -11.63
N LEU A 86 -0.21 -3.77 -11.05
CA LEU A 86 -1.55 -3.79 -10.44
C LEU A 86 -1.71 -2.69 -9.39
N GLY A 87 -0.68 -2.41 -8.60
CA GLY A 87 -0.66 -1.29 -7.66
C GLY A 87 -0.90 0.05 -8.33
N CYS A 88 -0.41 0.26 -9.56
CA CYS A 88 -0.64 1.49 -10.34
C CYS A 88 -2.08 1.57 -10.87
N LEU A 89 -2.71 0.44 -11.17
CA LEU A 89 -4.11 0.41 -11.59
C LEU A 89 -5.07 0.76 -10.44
N VAL A 90 -4.70 0.42 -9.20
CA VAL A 90 -5.54 0.64 -8.02
C VAL A 90 -5.29 2.01 -7.36
N ALA A 91 -4.07 2.56 -7.47
CA ALA A 91 -3.66 3.86 -6.93
C ALA A 91 -4.47 5.04 -7.49
#